data_AF-A0A955G6U1-F1
#
_entry.id   AF-A0A955G6U1-F1
#
_cell.length_a   1.000
_cell.length_b   1.000
_cell.length_c   1.000
_cell.angle_alpha   90.00
_cell.angle_beta   90.00
_cell.angle_gamma   90.00
#
_symmetry.space_group_name_H-M   'P 1'
#
loop_
_entity.id
_entity.type
_entity.pdbx_description
1 polymer ?
#
loop_
_entity_poly.entity_id
_entity_poly.type
_entity_poly.pdbx_seq_one_letter_code
_entity_poly.pdbx_strand_id
1 'polypeptide(L)'
;MNSATHDALMRPARTVCWFSCGAPSAVAAKIAIETAGGEVIVAYNHVIEEHPDNLRFLADCEKWLGVKILRLMNEEYDGSIYQVFSRRGYLVGPSGASCTRLLKKKVRQDFERPDDVQVFGYTVEEQRRVDNFIDANFRVRSAACVTAGHAGRGGPNSPILATLWGWHGVGPQSGNLRT
;
A
#
# COMPACT_ATOMS: atom_id res chain seq x y z
N MET A 1 -23.39 -23.72 -2.18
CA MET A 1 -22.30 -22.78 -1.80
C MET A 1 -21.10 -23.12 -2.68
N ASN A 2 -20.62 -22.19 -3.51
CA ASN A 2 -19.57 -22.48 -4.50
C ASN A 2 -18.21 -22.71 -3.82
N SER A 3 -17.46 -23.72 -4.28
CA SER A 3 -16.14 -24.08 -3.69
C SER A 3 -15.15 -22.92 -3.68
N ALA A 4 -15.25 -21.99 -4.65
CA ALA A 4 -14.41 -20.79 -4.74
C ALA A 4 -14.53 -19.87 -3.51
N THR A 5 -15.69 -19.81 -2.86
CA THR A 5 -15.90 -18.97 -1.67
C THR A 5 -15.31 -19.62 -0.41
N HIS A 6 -15.29 -20.95 -0.35
CA HIS A 6 -14.67 -21.70 0.75
C HIS A 6 -13.13 -21.66 0.65
N ASP A 7 -12.60 -21.69 -0.57
CA ASP A 7 -11.16 -21.61 -0.85
C ASP A 7 -10.56 -20.23 -0.49
N ALA A 8 -11.33 -19.16 -0.71
CA ALA A 8 -10.94 -17.80 -0.31
C ALA A 8 -10.91 -17.60 1.22
N LEU A 9 -11.73 -18.35 1.98
CA LEU A 9 -11.78 -18.28 3.44
C LEU A 9 -10.65 -19.07 4.12
N MET A 10 -10.05 -20.03 3.42
CA MET A 10 -9.00 -20.93 3.93
C MET A 10 -7.58 -20.48 3.60
N ARG A 11 -7.41 -19.48 2.73
CA ARG A 11 -6.09 -18.92 2.43
C ARG A 11 -5.65 -18.00 3.57
N PRO A 12 -4.41 -18.14 4.08
CA PRO A 12 -3.91 -17.22 5.09
C PRO A 12 -3.91 -15.79 4.55
N ALA A 13 -4.32 -14.85 5.40
CA ALA A 13 -4.26 -13.43 5.08
C ALA A 13 -2.80 -13.04 4.83
N ARG A 14 -2.58 -12.24 3.79
CA ARG A 14 -1.25 -11.74 3.40
C ARG A 14 -1.19 -10.22 3.53
N THR A 15 0.01 -9.71 3.72
CA THR A 15 0.30 -8.28 3.71
C THR A 15 0.86 -7.91 2.34
N VAL A 16 0.26 -6.93 1.67
CA VAL A 16 0.73 -6.43 0.37
C VAL A 16 1.23 -5.00 0.53
N CYS A 17 2.54 -4.82 0.41
CA CYS A 17 3.21 -3.52 0.45
C CYS A 17 3.33 -2.93 -0.95
N TRP A 18 2.69 -1.79 -1.19
CA TRP A 18 2.74 -1.11 -2.49
C TRP A 18 3.97 -0.20 -2.56
N PHE A 19 5.03 -0.74 -3.15
CA PHE A 19 6.28 -0.03 -3.41
C PHE A 19 6.13 0.87 -4.65
N SER A 20 6.58 2.11 -4.55
CA SER A 20 6.46 3.11 -5.62
C SER A 20 7.79 3.79 -5.95
N CYS A 21 8.91 3.11 -5.68
CA CYS A 21 10.26 3.65 -5.85
C CYS A 21 10.54 4.95 -5.07
N GLY A 22 9.82 5.18 -3.97
CA GLY A 22 10.06 6.30 -3.04
C GLY A 22 10.52 5.81 -1.67
N ALA A 23 11.31 6.61 -0.97
CA ALA A 23 11.81 6.29 0.38
C ALA A 23 10.70 5.91 1.38
N PRO A 24 9.53 6.60 1.45
CA PRO A 24 8.47 6.21 2.38
C PRO A 24 7.94 4.80 2.10
N SER A 25 7.75 4.44 0.82
CA SER A 25 7.30 3.11 0.43
C SER A 25 8.33 2.02 0.69
N ALA A 26 9.63 2.33 0.58
CA ALA A 26 10.71 1.41 0.92
C ALA A 26 10.73 1.11 2.42
N VAL A 27 10.64 2.14 3.25
CA VAL A 27 10.61 2.01 4.72
C VAL A 27 9.35 1.29 5.18
N ALA A 28 8.19 1.60 4.59
CA ALA A 28 6.94 0.91 4.88
C ALA A 28 7.04 -0.60 4.60
N ALA A 29 7.66 -0.98 3.48
CA ALA A 29 7.92 -2.38 3.14
C ALA A 29 8.85 -3.05 4.17
N LYS A 30 9.94 -2.37 4.58
CA LYS A 30 10.87 -2.88 5.60
C LYS A 30 10.16 -3.17 6.92
N ILE A 31 9.39 -2.19 7.41
CA ILE A 31 8.62 -2.34 8.66
C ILE A 31 7.62 -3.49 8.53
N ALA A 32 6.90 -3.60 7.41
CA ALA A 32 5.95 -4.68 7.20
C ALA A 32 6.63 -6.06 7.20
N ILE A 33 7.78 -6.20 6.56
CA ILE A 33 8.57 -7.45 6.57
C ILE A 33 8.98 -7.84 7.99
N GLU A 34 9.35 -6.87 8.82
CA GLU A 34 9.83 -7.13 10.19
C GLU A 34 8.71 -7.36 11.20
N THR A 35 7.50 -6.87 10.93
CA THR A 35 6.40 -6.85 11.91
C THR A 35 5.20 -7.72 11.52
N ALA A 36 5.04 -8.06 10.24
CA ALA A 36 3.95 -8.93 9.83
C ALA A 36 4.17 -10.36 10.33
N GLY A 37 3.15 -10.94 10.95
CA GLY A 37 3.15 -12.33 11.41
C GLY A 37 2.84 -13.37 10.32
N GLY A 38 2.88 -12.98 9.04
CA GLY A 38 2.44 -13.80 7.90
C GLY A 38 3.18 -13.44 6.60
N GLU A 39 2.66 -13.92 5.47
CA GLU A 39 3.25 -13.64 4.16
C GLU A 39 3.25 -12.14 3.85
N VAL A 40 4.39 -11.62 3.38
CA VAL A 40 4.54 -10.24 2.91
C VAL A 40 4.93 -10.24 1.45
N ILE A 41 4.14 -9.55 0.62
CA ILE A 41 4.41 -9.32 -0.79
C ILE A 41 4.72 -7.84 -0.98
N VAL A 42 5.90 -7.53 -1.50
CA VAL A 42 6.24 -6.16 -1.93
C VAL A 42 5.96 -6.05 -3.43
N ALA A 43 4.97 -5.26 -3.81
CA ALA A 43 4.49 -5.13 -5.18
C ALA A 43 4.79 -3.73 -5.76
N TYR A 44 5.22 -3.69 -7.03
CA TYR A 44 5.51 -2.48 -7.78
C TYR A 44 4.73 -2.48 -9.09
N ASN A 45 3.94 -1.43 -9.32
CA ASN A 45 3.20 -1.23 -10.56
C ASN A 45 4.11 -0.56 -11.60
N HIS A 46 4.72 -1.37 -12.45
CA HIS A 46 5.66 -0.95 -13.46
C HIS A 46 4.97 -0.19 -14.59
N VAL A 47 5.51 0.98 -14.90
CA VAL A 47 5.18 1.80 -16.07
C VAL A 47 6.47 2.01 -16.84
N ILE A 48 6.45 1.78 -18.16
CA ILE A 48 7.66 1.78 -19.01
C ILE A 48 8.33 3.17 -19.01
N GLU A 49 7.55 4.23 -19.10
CA GLU A 49 8.03 5.60 -19.23
C GLU A 49 8.32 6.29 -17.88
N GLU A 50 8.32 5.55 -16.77
CA GLU A 50 8.85 6.09 -15.52
C GLU A 50 10.38 6.25 -15.59
N HIS A 51 10.92 7.15 -14.77
CA HIS A 51 12.34 7.48 -14.81
C HIS A 51 13.19 6.21 -14.59
N PRO A 52 14.25 5.96 -15.40
CA PRO A 52 15.04 4.72 -15.32
C PRO A 52 15.70 4.51 -13.95
N ASP A 53 15.94 5.59 -13.20
CA ASP A 53 16.42 5.53 -11.81
C ASP A 53 15.48 4.72 -10.89
N ASN A 54 14.18 4.63 -11.20
CA ASN A 54 13.24 3.80 -10.46
C ASN A 54 13.68 2.33 -10.44
N LEU A 55 14.21 1.80 -11.56
CA LEU A 55 14.66 0.42 -11.65
C LEU A 55 15.99 0.20 -10.93
N ARG A 56 16.90 1.20 -10.94
CA ARG A 56 18.12 1.17 -10.13
C ARG A 56 17.76 1.15 -8.65
N PHE A 57 16.92 2.08 -8.19
CA PHE A 57 16.51 2.17 -6.79
C PHE A 57 15.73 0.93 -6.33
N LEU A 58 14.87 0.36 -7.20
CA LEU A 58 14.20 -0.92 -6.93
C LEU A 58 15.22 -2.02 -6.63
N ALA A 59 16.28 -2.16 -7.45
CA ALA A 59 17.30 -3.17 -7.25
C ALA A 59 18.10 -2.97 -5.94
N ASP A 60 18.35 -1.72 -5.55
CA ASP A 60 18.96 -1.40 -4.25
C ASP A 60 18.03 -1.76 -3.08
N CYS A 61 16.73 -1.48 -3.22
CA CYS A 61 15.72 -1.87 -2.24
C CYS A 61 15.58 -3.39 -2.12
N GLU A 62 15.59 -4.16 -3.21
CA GLU A 62 15.55 -5.64 -3.13
C GLU A 62 16.69 -6.19 -2.27
N LYS A 63 17.90 -5.65 -2.46
CA LYS A 63 19.07 -6.04 -1.65
C LYS A 63 18.90 -5.67 -0.19
N TRP A 64 18.42 -4.45 0.09
CA TRP A 64 18.25 -3.95 1.46
C TRP A 64 17.09 -4.65 2.21
N LEU A 65 15.99 -4.92 1.52
CA LEU A 65 14.82 -5.61 2.07
C LEU A 65 15.07 -7.13 2.21
N GLY A 66 15.99 -7.69 1.41
CA GLY A 66 16.26 -9.13 1.37
C GLY A 66 15.17 -9.95 0.66
N VAL A 67 14.27 -9.29 -0.06
CA VAL A 67 13.16 -9.93 -0.79
C VAL A 67 13.06 -9.36 -2.22
N LYS A 68 12.53 -10.16 -3.15
CA LYS A 68 12.24 -9.70 -4.50
C LYS A 68 10.97 -8.85 -4.53
N ILE A 69 11.01 -7.77 -5.30
CA ILE A 69 9.86 -6.89 -5.51
C ILE A 69 9.09 -7.41 -6.72
N LEU A 70 7.84 -7.80 -6.50
CA LEU A 70 6.94 -8.30 -7.53
C LEU A 70 6.56 -7.16 -8.48
N ARG A 71 7.00 -7.26 -9.74
CA ARG A 71 6.66 -6.30 -10.79
C ARG A 71 5.34 -6.68 -11.42
N LEU A 72 4.34 -5.83 -11.24
CA LEU A 72 3.03 -5.91 -11.88
C LEU A 72 2.99 -4.90 -13.01
N MET A 73 2.29 -5.22 -14.10
CA MET A 73 2.16 -4.34 -15.26
C MET A 73 0.79 -4.51 -15.88
N ASN A 74 0.26 -3.43 -16.47
CA ASN A 74 -0.96 -3.53 -17.25
C ASN A 74 -0.64 -4.12 -18.63
N GLU A 75 -1.15 -5.32 -18.92
CA GLU A 75 -0.94 -6.01 -20.20
C GLU A 75 -1.74 -5.38 -21.36
N GLU A 76 -2.91 -4.80 -21.11
CA GLU A 76 -3.75 -4.18 -22.16
C GLU A 76 -3.02 -3.02 -22.87
N TYR A 77 -2.20 -2.28 -22.13
CA TYR A 77 -1.44 -1.12 -22.63
C TYR A 77 0.07 -1.35 -22.65
N ASP A 78 0.54 -2.59 -22.48
CA ASP A 78 1.97 -2.94 -22.39
C ASP A 78 2.73 -2.09 -21.35
N GLY A 79 2.07 -1.67 -20.27
CA GLY A 79 2.66 -0.77 -19.27
C GLY A 79 3.02 0.63 -19.79
N SER A 80 2.60 1.02 -21.00
CA SER A 80 3.00 2.27 -21.65
C SER A 80 1.98 3.40 -21.47
N ILE A 81 2.44 4.57 -21.03
CA ILE A 81 1.62 5.79 -20.99
C ILE A 81 1.24 6.26 -22.39
N TYR A 82 2.09 6.04 -23.39
CA TYR A 82 1.82 6.44 -24.76
C TYR A 82 0.67 5.62 -25.36
N GLN A 83 0.65 4.30 -25.12
CA GLN A 83 -0.48 3.46 -25.50
C GLN A 83 -1.78 3.92 -24.84
N VAL A 84 -1.73 4.30 -23.55
CA VAL A 84 -2.90 4.86 -22.86
C VAL A 84 -3.37 6.15 -23.54
N PHE A 85 -2.48 7.08 -23.85
CA PHE A 85 -2.85 8.34 -24.47
C PHE A 85 -3.41 8.15 -25.88
N SER A 86 -2.76 7.34 -26.71
CA SER A 86 -3.21 7.03 -28.07
C SER A 86 -4.59 6.39 -28.09
N ARG A 87 -4.90 5.48 -27.17
CA ARG A 87 -6.19 4.77 -27.14
C ARG A 87 -7.30 5.55 -26.42
N ARG A 88 -6.97 6.35 -25.41
CA ARG A 88 -7.97 7.13 -24.65
C ARG A 88 -8.27 8.49 -25.26
N GLY A 89 -7.34 9.07 -26.01
CA GLY A 89 -7.48 10.40 -26.63
C GLY A 89 -7.37 11.57 -25.65
N TYR A 90 -7.04 11.31 -24.38
CA TYR A 90 -6.83 12.34 -23.36
C TYR A 90 -5.88 11.88 -22.26
N LEU A 91 -5.19 12.86 -21.65
CA LEU A 91 -4.26 12.63 -20.53
C LEU A 91 -5.00 12.68 -19.19
N VAL A 92 -5.78 13.74 -18.95
CA VAL A 92 -6.53 13.97 -17.71
C VAL A 92 -7.99 14.22 -18.06
N GLY A 93 -8.88 13.44 -17.43
CA GLY A 93 -10.32 13.65 -17.53
C GLY A 93 -10.92 14.05 -16.17
N PRO A 94 -12.25 14.18 -16.07
CA PRO A 94 -12.93 14.54 -14.81
C PRO A 94 -12.62 13.59 -13.65
N SER A 95 -12.30 12.33 -13.95
CA SER A 95 -11.91 11.31 -12.95
C SER A 95 -10.39 11.23 -12.70
N GLY A 96 -9.63 12.23 -13.13
CA GLY A 96 -8.17 12.30 -13.01
C GLY A 96 -7.40 11.72 -14.20
N ALA A 97 -6.10 11.50 -14.01
CA ALA A 97 -5.21 11.01 -15.06
C ALA A 97 -5.54 9.57 -15.48
N SER A 98 -5.66 9.34 -16.80
CA SER A 98 -5.98 8.04 -17.37
C SER A 98 -4.91 6.99 -17.05
N CYS A 99 -3.63 7.37 -17.09
CA CYS A 99 -2.51 6.52 -16.72
C CYS A 99 -2.56 6.07 -15.25
N THR A 100 -2.87 6.96 -14.30
CA THR A 100 -3.02 6.60 -12.88
C THR A 100 -4.15 5.61 -12.67
N ARG A 101 -5.27 5.78 -13.38
CA ARG A 101 -6.41 4.87 -13.27
C ARG A 101 -6.11 3.49 -13.86
N LEU A 102 -5.49 3.44 -15.03
CA LEU A 102 -5.33 2.20 -15.81
C LEU A 102 -4.05 1.43 -15.50
N LEU A 103 -2.93 2.13 -15.35
CA LEU A 103 -1.62 1.52 -15.16
C LEU A 103 -1.28 1.32 -13.68
N LYS A 104 -1.96 2.02 -12.76
CA LYS A 104 -1.71 1.91 -11.31
C LYS A 104 -2.91 1.34 -10.55
N LYS A 105 -4.04 2.05 -10.54
CA LYS A 105 -5.22 1.63 -9.76
C LYS A 105 -5.81 0.30 -10.25
N LYS A 106 -6.02 0.15 -11.56
CA LYS A 106 -6.55 -1.10 -12.12
C LYS A 106 -5.62 -2.29 -11.87
N VAL A 107 -4.31 -2.15 -12.12
CA VAL A 107 -3.33 -3.20 -11.84
C VAL A 107 -3.36 -3.64 -10.37
N ARG A 108 -3.46 -2.68 -9.45
CA ARG A 108 -3.65 -2.94 -8.02
C ARG A 108 -4.92 -3.74 -7.74
N GLN A 109 -6.05 -3.28 -8.27
CA GLN A 109 -7.37 -3.89 -8.09
C GLN A 109 -7.45 -5.30 -8.69
N ASP A 110 -6.75 -5.56 -9.79
CA ASP A 110 -6.70 -6.88 -10.42
C ASP A 110 -5.83 -7.86 -9.60
N PHE A 111 -4.89 -7.37 -8.79
CA PHE A 111 -3.99 -8.19 -7.96
C PHE A 111 -4.45 -8.37 -6.50
N GLU A 112 -5.07 -7.33 -5.92
CA GLU A 112 -5.47 -7.30 -4.51
C GLU A 112 -6.61 -8.28 -4.23
N ARG A 113 -6.60 -8.87 -3.03
CA ARG A 113 -7.69 -9.69 -2.52
C ARG A 113 -8.44 -8.96 -1.41
N PRO A 114 -9.72 -9.29 -1.17
CA PRO A 114 -10.49 -8.67 -0.09
C PRO A 114 -9.90 -8.88 1.30
N ASP A 115 -9.17 -9.97 1.51
CA ASP A 115 -8.54 -10.33 2.79
C ASP A 115 -7.11 -9.83 2.95
N ASP A 116 -6.56 -9.14 1.95
CA ASP A 116 -5.22 -8.56 2.02
C ASP A 116 -5.16 -7.39 3.02
N VAL A 117 -4.09 -7.34 3.81
CA VAL A 117 -3.68 -6.13 4.52
C VAL A 117 -2.81 -5.30 3.59
N GLN A 118 -3.31 -4.17 3.12
CA GLN A 118 -2.56 -3.31 2.21
C GLN A 118 -1.73 -2.29 2.96
N VAL A 119 -0.44 -2.21 2.67
CA VAL A 119 0.50 -1.25 3.27
C VAL A 119 0.93 -0.24 2.21
N PHE A 120 0.76 1.04 2.54
CA PHE A 120 1.22 2.16 1.72
C PHE A 120 2.17 3.04 2.53
N GLY A 121 3.25 3.50 1.88
CA GLY A 121 4.18 4.45 2.49
C GLY A 121 3.78 5.89 2.19
N TYR A 122 3.58 6.66 3.25
CA TYR A 122 3.31 8.10 3.22
C TYR A 122 4.24 8.81 4.19
N THR A 123 4.44 10.11 4.02
CA THR A 123 5.05 10.94 5.06
C THR A 123 4.01 11.66 5.91
N VAL A 124 4.41 12.19 7.06
CA VAL A 124 3.50 12.89 8.00
C VAL A 124 2.83 14.11 7.36
N GLU A 125 3.47 14.72 6.38
CA GLU A 125 2.95 15.87 5.63
C GLU A 125 1.83 15.48 4.66
N GLU A 126 1.64 14.18 4.39
CA GLU A 126 0.71 13.67 3.38
C GLU A 126 -0.63 13.22 3.98
N GLN A 127 -0.98 13.67 5.18
CA GLN A 127 -2.18 13.21 5.89
C GLN A 127 -3.45 13.24 5.05
N ARG A 128 -3.67 14.35 4.33
CA ARG A 128 -4.84 14.51 3.47
C ARG A 128 -4.89 13.46 2.34
N ARG A 129 -3.74 13.00 1.85
CA ARG A 129 -3.69 11.92 0.84
C ARG A 129 -4.07 10.57 1.44
N VAL A 130 -3.69 10.33 2.70
CA VAL A 130 -4.06 9.13 3.46
C VAL A 130 -5.57 9.10 3.68
N ASP A 131 -6.15 10.18 4.18
CA ASP A 131 -7.59 10.27 4.47
C ASP A 131 -8.42 10.04 3.19
N ASN A 132 -8.08 10.75 2.11
CA ASN A 132 -8.72 10.56 0.80
C ASN A 132 -8.60 9.12 0.27
N PHE A 133 -7.50 8.44 0.57
CA PHE A 133 -7.30 7.05 0.16
C PHE A 133 -8.23 6.12 0.93
N ILE A 134 -8.32 6.28 2.26
CA ILE A 134 -9.17 5.46 3.12
C ILE A 134 -10.65 5.63 2.70
N ASP A 135 -11.10 6.87 2.52
CA ASP A 135 -12.47 7.17 2.10
C ASP A 135 -12.83 6.53 0.74
N ALA A 136 -11.89 6.59 -0.21
CA ALA A 136 -12.09 6.03 -1.55
C ALA A 136 -11.98 4.50 -1.61
N ASN A 137 -11.40 3.84 -0.59
CA ASN A 137 -11.12 2.40 -0.59
C ASN A 137 -11.66 1.72 0.68
N PHE A 138 -12.86 2.06 1.12
CA PHE A 138 -13.49 1.53 2.35
C PHE A 138 -13.56 0.00 2.47
N ARG A 139 -13.43 -0.74 1.36
CA ARG A 139 -13.44 -2.22 1.33
C ARG A 139 -12.07 -2.84 1.55
N VAL A 140 -11.01 -2.03 1.53
CA VAL A 140 -9.63 -2.47 1.67
C VAL A 140 -9.21 -2.33 3.12
N ARG A 141 -8.69 -3.40 3.71
CA ARG A 141 -8.00 -3.30 5.00
C ARG A 141 -6.63 -2.67 4.76
N SER A 142 -6.51 -1.36 4.94
CA SER A 142 -5.26 -0.63 4.72
C SER A 142 -4.59 -0.23 6.02
N ALA A 143 -3.27 -0.40 6.10
CA ALA A 143 -2.40 0.25 7.09
C ALA A 143 -1.55 1.31 6.37
N ALA A 144 -1.68 2.57 6.77
CA ALA A 144 -0.80 3.63 6.29
C ALA A 144 0.44 3.68 7.19
N CYS A 145 1.62 3.41 6.63
CA CYS A 145 2.87 3.64 7.32
C CYS A 145 3.28 5.08 7.07
N VAL A 146 3.18 5.91 8.12
CA VAL A 146 3.55 7.32 8.07
C VAL A 146 4.95 7.48 8.62
N THR A 147 5.92 7.73 7.74
CA THR A 147 7.30 8.01 8.14
C THR A 147 7.46 9.50 8.39
N ALA A 148 8.04 9.89 9.53
CA ALA A 148 8.33 11.30 9.80
C ALA A 148 9.34 11.84 8.78
N GLY A 149 8.97 12.90 8.05
CA GLY A 149 9.93 13.73 7.33
C GLY A 149 10.76 14.53 8.34
N HIS A 150 12.04 14.76 8.07
CA HIS A 150 12.87 15.60 8.93
C HIS A 150 12.49 17.07 8.71
N ALA A 151 11.53 17.60 9.48
CA ALA A 151 11.34 19.03 9.69
C ALA A 151 10.61 19.33 11.00
N GLY A 152 11.33 19.95 11.94
CA GLY A 152 10.79 20.90 12.93
C GLY A 152 9.63 20.48 13.84
N ARG A 153 9.95 20.24 15.13
CA ARG A 153 9.10 20.43 16.33
C ARG A 153 7.58 20.53 16.07
N GLY A 154 6.87 19.40 16.10
CA GLY A 154 5.41 19.33 16.18
C GLY A 154 4.99 18.21 17.14
N GLY A 155 4.18 18.53 18.15
CA GLY A 155 3.91 17.71 19.34
C GLY A 155 3.06 16.44 19.15
N PRO A 156 2.86 15.67 20.25
CA PRO A 156 2.51 14.24 20.24
C PRO A 156 1.02 13.88 19.99
N ASN A 157 0.21 14.76 19.41
CA ASN A 157 -1.25 14.55 19.31
C ASN A 157 -1.73 14.31 17.87
N SER A 158 -1.19 13.31 17.19
CA SER A 158 -1.80 12.76 15.96
C SER A 158 -2.06 11.26 16.16
N PRO A 159 -3.29 10.75 15.91
CA PRO A 159 -3.71 9.38 16.23
C PRO A 159 -3.07 8.28 15.36
N ILE A 160 -1.90 8.52 14.79
CA ILE A 160 -1.26 7.65 13.78
C ILE A 160 -0.13 6.81 14.38
N LEU A 161 0.26 7.07 15.63
CA LEU A 161 1.26 6.26 16.35
C LEU A 161 0.68 4.99 17.01
N ALA A 162 -0.62 4.73 16.91
CA ALA A 162 -1.30 3.69 17.71
C ALA A 162 -1.40 2.29 17.05
N THR A 163 -0.62 1.98 16.01
CA THR A 163 -0.64 0.60 15.44
C THR A 163 0.74 -0.03 15.27
N LEU A 164 1.67 0.24 16.20
CA LEU A 164 2.98 -0.43 16.25
C LEU A 164 3.31 -1.05 17.61
N TRP A 165 2.45 -0.93 18.62
CA TRP A 165 2.64 -1.58 19.92
C TRP A 165 1.32 -2.11 20.48
N GLY A 166 1.03 -3.39 20.18
CA GLY A 166 0.16 -4.25 21.00
C GLY A 166 -1.35 -4.06 20.87
N TRP A 167 -2.00 -4.91 20.06
CA TRP A 167 -3.38 -5.32 20.35
C TRP A 167 -3.46 -6.85 20.36
N HIS A 168 -2.97 -7.44 21.46
CA HIS A 168 -3.59 -8.64 22.02
C HIS A 168 -4.75 -8.17 22.89
N GLY A 169 -5.96 -8.62 22.59
CA GLY A 169 -7.14 -8.23 23.35
C GLY A 169 -7.06 -8.67 24.81
N VAL A 170 -7.27 -7.72 25.72
CA VAL A 170 -8.03 -7.90 26.98
C VAL A 170 -8.58 -6.50 27.32
N GLY A 171 -9.90 -6.32 27.24
CA GLY A 171 -10.53 -5.11 27.73
C GLY A 171 -10.38 -4.99 29.26
N PRO A 172 -10.31 -3.79 29.84
CA PRO A 172 -10.23 -3.65 31.29
C PRO A 172 -11.57 -4.09 31.92
N GLN A 173 -11.57 -5.26 32.56
CA GLN A 173 -12.45 -5.50 33.69
C GLN A 173 -11.83 -4.84 34.92
N SER A 174 -12.47 -3.80 35.44
CA SER A 174 -12.41 -3.48 36.88
C SER A 174 -13.75 -2.88 37.30
N GLY A 175 -14.61 -3.78 37.80
CA GLY A 175 -15.80 -3.41 38.55
C GLY A 175 -15.43 -2.91 39.95
N ASN A 176 -16.17 -1.89 40.40
CA ASN A 176 -16.51 -1.50 41.77
C ASN A 176 -15.51 -1.82 42.91
N LEU A 177 -14.91 -0.76 43.47
CA LEU A 177 -14.79 -0.68 44.93
C LEU A 177 -16.04 0.01 45.49
N ARG A 178 -16.89 -0.78 46.15
CA ARG A 178 -17.74 -0.32 47.26
C ARG A 178 -17.32 -1.10 48.49
N THR A 179 -16.80 -0.39 49.48
CA THR A 179 -16.95 -0.68 50.91
C THR A 179 -17.15 0.65 51.59
#